data_AF-E4ZD04-F1
#
_entry.id   AF-E4ZD04-F1
#
_cell.length_a   1.000
_cell.length_b   1.000
_cell.length_c   1.000
_cell.angle_alpha   90.00
_cell.angle_beta   90.00
_cell.angle_gamma   90.00
#
_symmetry.space_group_name_H-M   'P 1'
#
loop_
_entity.id
_entity.type
_entity.pdbx_description
1 polymer ?
#
loop_
_entity_poly.entity_id
_entity_poly.type
_entity_poly.pdbx_seq_one_letter_code
_entity_poly.pdbx_strand_id
1 'polypeptide(L)'
;MQIDHTKLDIILVDDVYRKPIGRPWITLAIDVFSRMVTGFYVSFDPPSALSTGLCLAHSILSKESWLAKHGVKGRWPVWGLPRKIHLDNAKEFRGKMLEKACKQYGIEIEWRPVARPHFGGYIERLLGTILDEVHGLTGTTFANTQQRKDYASESKSALTLTEFETWLTLFICDVYHQRTHSGLGISPLAKWKSGVLGDNVSLGTGLPDKVVDETLLRLTFMPFEMRTVQQYGVVIHKITYWHDVLRPWIAATNPTNPRQARQFIFRIDPRDLSVIWFYDPDLLMYFPIPYRNSSNPVISIWELREIQRQLKNEQKQNIDENMIFAAYGRMRELEQQAQGKTKAIRRAQQRRQLDQRTRASLPMPQIDSRNIISSENEENMFDDIQPFDDLDDLS
;
A
#
# COMPACT_ATOMS: atom_id res chain seq x y z
N MET A 1 2.84 -15.43 -9.64
CA MET A 1 3.54 -14.64 -8.60
C MET A 1 3.00 -15.06 -7.24
N GLN A 2 3.82 -15.12 -6.20
CA GLN A 2 3.39 -15.36 -4.80
C GLN A 2 3.60 -14.09 -3.98
N ILE A 3 2.68 -13.79 -3.07
CA ILE A 3 2.79 -12.68 -2.12
C ILE A 3 2.54 -13.20 -0.72
N ASP A 4 3.30 -12.68 0.24
CA ASP A 4 3.10 -12.95 1.67
C ASP A 4 3.62 -11.78 2.52
N HIS A 5 3.27 -11.77 3.80
CA HIS A 5 3.68 -10.75 4.76
C HIS A 5 4.38 -11.37 5.96
N THR A 6 5.38 -10.67 6.51
CA THR A 6 5.96 -11.06 7.80
C THR A 6 6.37 -9.85 8.62
N LYS A 7 6.49 -10.02 9.94
CA LYS A 7 6.97 -9.00 10.85
C LYS A 7 8.48 -9.12 11.01
N LEU A 8 9.21 -8.12 10.56
CA LEU A 8 10.68 -8.15 10.58
C LEU A 8 11.23 -8.14 12.01
N ASP A 9 12.26 -8.95 12.27
CA ASP A 9 12.97 -9.04 13.57
C ASP A 9 14.02 -7.93 13.75
N ILE A 10 13.70 -6.69 13.35
CA ILE A 10 14.55 -5.52 13.51
C ILE A 10 13.79 -4.35 14.12
N ILE A 11 14.39 -3.69 15.12
CA ILE A 11 13.86 -2.45 15.68
C ILE A 11 14.44 -1.28 14.88
N LEU A 12 13.57 -0.58 14.16
CA LEU A 12 13.93 0.64 13.46
C LEU A 12 13.81 1.86 14.39
N VAL A 13 14.53 2.92 14.04
CA VAL A 13 14.53 4.21 14.74
C VAL A 13 13.86 5.31 13.94
N ASP A 14 13.48 6.38 14.63
CA ASP A 14 12.90 7.55 14.00
C ASP A 14 13.93 8.39 13.25
N ASP A 15 13.48 9.04 12.17
CA ASP A 15 14.35 9.87 11.31
C ASP A 15 14.92 11.10 12.05
N VAL A 16 14.32 11.55 13.16
CA VAL A 16 14.66 12.83 13.83
C VAL A 16 15.62 12.64 15.01
N TYR A 17 15.21 11.83 15.98
CA TYR A 17 15.91 11.62 17.25
C TYR A 17 16.70 10.31 17.28
N ARG A 18 16.63 9.48 16.22
CA ARG A 18 17.30 8.18 16.12
C ARG A 18 17.00 7.27 17.31
N LYS A 19 15.79 7.37 17.86
CA LYS A 19 15.32 6.54 18.98
C LYS A 19 14.43 5.41 18.48
N PRO A 20 14.43 4.25 19.17
CA PRO A 20 13.61 3.09 18.78
C PRO A 20 12.13 3.43 18.60
N ILE A 21 11.57 3.02 17.47
CA ILE A 21 10.13 3.11 17.12
C ILE A 21 9.45 1.75 17.26
N GLY A 22 10.06 0.70 16.74
CA GLY A 22 9.47 -0.64 16.74
C GLY A 22 9.84 -1.46 15.52
N ARG A 23 9.16 -2.61 15.41
CA ARG A 23 9.35 -3.57 14.33
C ARG A 23 8.38 -3.30 13.18
N PRO A 24 8.85 -3.14 11.93
CA PRO A 24 7.98 -3.03 10.78
C PRO A 24 7.46 -4.40 10.31
N TRP A 25 6.39 -4.37 9.54
CA TRP A 25 5.93 -5.44 8.68
C TRP A 25 6.47 -5.23 7.27
N ILE A 26 6.73 -6.33 6.57
CA ILE A 26 7.05 -6.34 5.14
C ILE A 26 6.01 -7.19 4.41
N THR A 27 5.47 -6.65 3.34
CA THR A 27 4.77 -7.39 2.28
C THR A 27 5.76 -7.63 1.16
N LEU A 28 5.87 -8.86 0.68
CA LEU A 28 6.86 -9.23 -0.33
C LEU A 28 6.23 -10.06 -1.44
N ALA A 29 6.62 -9.78 -2.69
CA ALA A 29 6.16 -10.51 -3.86
C ALA A 29 7.33 -11.15 -4.62
N ILE A 30 7.14 -12.38 -5.08
CA ILE A 30 8.14 -13.17 -5.80
C ILE A 30 7.54 -13.78 -7.07
N ASP A 31 8.32 -13.76 -8.15
CA ASP A 31 8.03 -14.55 -9.33
C ASP A 31 8.43 -16.02 -9.11
N VAL A 32 7.47 -16.93 -9.35
CA VAL A 32 7.64 -18.37 -9.10
C VAL A 32 8.48 -19.03 -10.19
N PHE A 33 8.62 -18.45 -11.37
CA PHE A 33 9.48 -19.05 -12.40
C PHE A 33 10.96 -18.73 -12.15
N SER A 34 11.26 -17.45 -11.94
CA SER A 34 12.63 -16.94 -11.85
C SER A 34 13.17 -16.78 -10.43
N ARG A 35 12.33 -16.86 -9.40
CA ARG A 35 12.66 -16.47 -8.01
C ARG A 35 13.02 -15.00 -7.86
N MET A 36 12.83 -14.16 -8.87
CA MET A 36 13.04 -12.72 -8.72
C MET A 36 12.02 -12.17 -7.73
N VAL A 37 12.50 -11.37 -6.77
CA VAL A 37 11.62 -10.45 -6.04
C VAL A 37 11.02 -9.48 -7.04
N THR A 38 9.68 -9.39 -7.10
CA THR A 38 8.98 -8.51 -8.04
C THR A 38 8.70 -7.15 -7.42
N GLY A 39 8.44 -7.11 -6.11
CA GLY A 39 8.22 -5.89 -5.34
C GLY A 39 8.04 -6.16 -3.85
N PHE A 40 8.04 -5.09 -3.06
CA PHE A 40 7.78 -5.15 -1.62
C PHE A 40 7.09 -3.88 -1.14
N TYR A 41 6.58 -3.92 0.08
CA TYR A 41 6.12 -2.75 0.83
C TYR A 41 6.46 -2.92 2.30
N VAL A 42 7.11 -1.92 2.93
CA VAL A 42 7.47 -1.94 4.35
C VAL A 42 6.66 -0.88 5.09
N SER A 43 6.02 -1.25 6.18
CA SER A 43 5.25 -0.31 7.01
C SER A 43 5.27 -0.72 8.48
N PHE A 44 5.01 0.24 9.38
CA PHE A 44 4.74 -0.07 10.78
C PHE A 44 3.31 -0.53 11.04
N ASP A 45 2.44 -0.47 10.05
CA ASP A 45 1.07 -0.99 10.08
C ASP A 45 1.04 -2.50 9.89
N PRO A 46 0.08 -3.19 10.52
CA PRO A 46 -0.15 -4.60 10.23
C PRO A 46 -0.52 -4.80 8.75
N PRO A 47 -0.35 -6.03 8.24
CA PRO A 47 -0.82 -6.40 6.90
C PRO A 47 -2.28 -6.00 6.69
N SER A 48 -2.58 -5.60 5.46
CA SER A 48 -3.90 -5.16 5.03
C SER A 48 -4.01 -5.22 3.51
N ALA A 49 -5.24 -5.16 2.99
CA ALA A 49 -5.48 -5.06 1.55
C ALA A 49 -4.70 -3.91 0.90
N LEU A 50 -4.54 -2.78 1.59
CA LEU A 50 -3.69 -1.66 1.15
C LEU A 50 -2.23 -2.08 1.00
N SER A 51 -1.66 -2.75 2.01
CA SER A 51 -0.25 -3.19 1.96
C SER A 51 0.03 -4.15 0.80
N THR A 52 -0.93 -5.03 0.48
CA THR A 52 -0.87 -5.93 -0.68
C THR A 52 -1.00 -5.16 -1.98
N GLY A 53 -1.96 -4.23 -2.06
CA GLY A 53 -2.16 -3.36 -3.21
C GLY A 53 -0.93 -2.52 -3.54
N LEU A 54 -0.27 -1.95 -2.54
CA LEU A 54 0.97 -1.18 -2.70
C LEU A 54 2.14 -2.07 -3.14
N CYS A 55 2.27 -3.28 -2.57
CA CYS A 55 3.27 -4.25 -3.01
C CYS A 55 3.05 -4.70 -4.47
N LEU A 56 1.78 -4.86 -4.88
CA LEU A 56 1.39 -5.17 -6.25
C LEU A 56 1.69 -4.02 -7.20
N ALA A 57 1.30 -2.80 -6.86
CA ALA A 57 1.64 -1.62 -7.65
C ALA A 57 3.16 -1.48 -7.80
N HIS A 58 3.92 -1.65 -6.72
CA HIS A 58 5.38 -1.68 -6.79
C HIS A 58 5.86 -2.81 -7.70
N SER A 59 5.25 -4.01 -7.66
CA SER A 59 5.61 -5.16 -8.51
C SER A 59 5.35 -4.93 -10.00
N ILE A 60 4.25 -4.25 -10.34
CA ILE A 60 3.81 -4.02 -11.71
C ILE A 60 4.56 -2.84 -12.35
N LEU A 61 4.84 -1.79 -11.59
CA LEU A 61 5.50 -0.59 -12.11
C LEU A 61 7.00 -0.78 -12.31
N SER A 62 7.59 0.10 -13.15
CA SER A 62 9.05 0.18 -13.31
C SER A 62 9.71 0.58 -11.98
N LYS A 63 10.88 -0.01 -11.71
CA LYS A 63 11.66 0.27 -10.48
C LYS A 63 12.65 1.41 -10.68
N GLU A 64 12.71 2.02 -11.85
CA GLU A 64 13.70 3.06 -12.17
C GLU A 64 13.61 4.25 -11.22
N SER A 65 12.41 4.77 -10.97
CA SER A 65 12.19 5.87 -10.03
C SER A 65 12.51 5.48 -8.58
N TRP A 66 12.18 4.23 -8.19
CA TRP A 66 12.53 3.68 -6.88
C TRP A 66 14.04 3.58 -6.67
N LEU A 67 14.74 2.96 -7.62
CA LEU A 67 16.20 2.79 -7.59
C LEU A 67 16.91 4.15 -7.55
N ALA A 68 16.46 5.12 -8.36
CA ALA A 68 17.00 6.47 -8.35
C ALA A 68 16.80 7.15 -6.98
N LYS A 69 15.60 7.06 -6.40
CA LYS A 69 15.28 7.61 -5.07
C LYS A 69 16.18 7.03 -3.97
N HIS A 70 16.52 5.75 -4.06
CA HIS A 70 17.39 5.06 -3.10
C HIS A 70 18.88 5.09 -3.47
N GLY A 71 19.27 5.75 -4.57
CA GLY A 71 20.66 5.82 -5.03
C GLY A 71 21.26 4.46 -5.42
N VAL A 72 20.43 3.46 -5.74
CA VAL A 72 20.87 2.10 -6.06
C VAL A 72 21.15 1.98 -7.56
N LYS A 73 22.38 1.56 -7.90
CA LYS A 73 22.83 1.39 -9.30
C LYS A 73 22.52 0.00 -9.88
N GLY A 74 22.09 -0.94 -9.04
CA GLY A 74 21.71 -2.30 -9.43
C GLY A 74 20.56 -2.33 -10.45
N ARG A 75 20.36 -3.49 -11.07
CA ARG A 75 19.28 -3.69 -12.06
C ARG A 75 18.14 -4.47 -11.45
N TRP A 76 16.92 -3.95 -11.61
CA TRP A 76 15.68 -4.63 -11.22
C TRP A 76 14.69 -4.68 -12.39
N PRO A 77 14.93 -5.53 -13.41
CA PRO A 77 14.20 -5.47 -14.68
C PRO A 77 12.87 -6.25 -14.63
N VAL A 78 12.11 -6.09 -13.56
CA VAL A 78 10.85 -6.80 -13.31
C VAL A 78 9.75 -5.77 -13.24
N TRP A 79 8.81 -5.82 -14.18
CA TRP A 79 7.62 -4.97 -14.24
C TRP A 79 6.55 -5.68 -15.09
N GLY A 80 5.38 -5.07 -15.24
CA GLY A 80 4.26 -5.58 -16.02
C GLY A 80 3.24 -6.33 -15.17
N LEU A 81 2.07 -6.57 -15.76
CA LEU A 81 0.96 -7.25 -15.10
C LEU A 81 1.24 -8.75 -14.93
N PRO A 82 1.17 -9.30 -13.71
CA PRO A 82 1.25 -10.74 -13.51
C PRO A 82 -0.02 -11.42 -14.05
N ARG A 83 0.13 -12.59 -14.69
CA ARG A 83 -1.04 -13.38 -15.12
C ARG A 83 -1.86 -13.91 -13.94
N LYS A 84 -1.16 -14.44 -12.94
CA LYS A 84 -1.73 -15.08 -11.75
C LYS A 84 -1.00 -14.64 -10.48
N ILE A 85 -1.77 -14.33 -9.43
CA ILE A 85 -1.26 -14.04 -8.09
C ILE A 85 -1.74 -15.10 -7.11
N HIS A 86 -0.82 -15.59 -6.29
CA HIS A 86 -1.08 -16.60 -5.29
C HIS A 86 -0.99 -15.93 -3.92
N LEU A 87 -2.11 -15.90 -3.23
CA LEU A 87 -2.26 -15.22 -1.94
C LEU A 87 -2.63 -16.24 -0.86
N ASP A 88 -2.19 -15.99 0.36
CA ASP A 88 -2.67 -16.76 1.51
C ASP A 88 -4.13 -16.43 1.82
N ASN A 89 -4.84 -17.34 2.49
CA ASN A 89 -6.25 -17.18 2.86
C ASN A 89 -6.49 -16.16 3.98
N ALA A 90 -5.48 -15.37 4.34
CA ALA A 90 -5.60 -14.40 5.41
C ALA A 90 -6.70 -13.38 5.08
N LYS A 91 -7.44 -12.94 6.11
CA LYS A 91 -8.63 -12.08 5.95
C LYS A 91 -8.28 -10.80 5.18
N GLU A 92 -7.04 -10.32 5.31
CA GLU A 92 -6.52 -9.13 4.64
C GLU A 92 -6.55 -9.23 3.10
N PHE A 93 -6.51 -10.46 2.55
CA PHE A 93 -6.48 -10.66 1.11
C PHE A 93 -7.88 -10.80 0.48
N ARG A 94 -8.89 -11.26 1.24
CA ARG A 94 -10.28 -11.46 0.75
C ARG A 94 -11.09 -10.17 0.57
N GLY A 95 -10.43 -9.02 0.54
CA GLY A 95 -11.10 -7.74 0.35
C GLY A 95 -11.61 -7.58 -1.09
N LYS A 96 -12.87 -7.15 -1.25
CA LYS A 96 -13.50 -6.77 -2.55
C LYS A 96 -12.60 -5.83 -3.39
N MET A 97 -11.77 -5.02 -2.74
CA MET A 97 -10.80 -4.13 -3.38
C MET A 97 -9.82 -4.88 -4.28
N LEU A 98 -9.18 -5.93 -3.75
CA LEU A 98 -8.11 -6.63 -4.44
C LEU A 98 -8.67 -7.46 -5.61
N GLU A 99 -9.80 -8.13 -5.40
CA GLU A 99 -10.51 -8.86 -6.45
C GLU A 99 -10.92 -7.94 -7.60
N LYS A 100 -11.51 -6.78 -7.30
CA LYS A 100 -11.93 -5.81 -8.30
C LYS A 100 -10.74 -5.24 -9.08
N ALA A 101 -9.67 -4.88 -8.38
CA ALA A 101 -8.43 -4.39 -8.99
C ALA A 101 -7.81 -5.43 -9.92
N CYS A 102 -7.70 -6.68 -9.45
CA CYS A 102 -7.13 -7.76 -10.26
C CYS A 102 -8.00 -8.06 -11.49
N LYS A 103 -9.33 -8.11 -11.33
CA LYS A 103 -10.27 -8.29 -12.45
C LYS A 103 -10.12 -7.20 -13.51
N GLN A 104 -10.01 -5.93 -13.10
CA GLN A 104 -9.83 -4.79 -14.01
C GLN A 104 -8.58 -4.92 -14.88
N TYR A 105 -7.50 -5.50 -14.34
CA TYR A 105 -6.23 -5.68 -15.07
C TYR A 105 -6.04 -7.09 -15.62
N GLY A 106 -7.09 -7.93 -15.64
CA GLY A 106 -7.00 -9.31 -16.13
C GLY A 106 -6.05 -10.21 -15.32
N ILE A 107 -5.81 -9.87 -14.05
CA ILE A 107 -5.00 -10.66 -13.12
C ILE A 107 -5.89 -11.69 -12.44
N GLU A 108 -5.54 -12.96 -12.55
CA GLU A 108 -6.25 -14.04 -11.87
C GLU A 108 -5.73 -14.22 -10.44
N ILE A 109 -6.65 -14.31 -9.46
CA ILE A 109 -6.32 -14.57 -8.06
C ILE A 109 -6.51 -16.06 -7.77
N GLU A 110 -5.44 -16.73 -7.37
CA GLU A 110 -5.48 -18.09 -6.86
C GLU A 110 -5.26 -18.10 -5.34
N TRP A 111 -6.32 -18.49 -4.61
CA TRP A 111 -6.25 -18.70 -3.18
C TRP A 111 -5.53 -20.01 -2.86
N ARG A 112 -4.56 -19.97 -1.95
CA ARG A 112 -3.91 -21.22 -1.52
C ARG A 112 -4.94 -22.14 -0.86
N PRO A 113 -4.99 -23.43 -1.20
CA PRO A 113 -5.86 -24.37 -0.50
C PRO A 113 -5.43 -24.51 0.97
N VAL A 114 -6.42 -24.58 1.87
CA VAL A 114 -6.18 -24.74 3.32
C VAL A 114 -5.39 -26.02 3.57
N ALA A 115 -4.37 -25.96 4.44
CA ALA A 115 -3.54 -27.08 4.86
C ALA A 115 -2.68 -27.77 3.76
N ARG A 116 -2.26 -27.05 2.70
CA ARG A 116 -1.27 -27.55 1.73
C ARG A 116 0.02 -26.69 1.70
N PRO A 117 1.07 -27.06 2.45
CA PRO A 117 2.31 -26.29 2.58
C PRO A 117 3.06 -26.05 1.26
N HIS A 118 2.88 -26.94 0.28
CA HIS A 118 3.61 -26.89 -0.99
C HIS A 118 3.33 -25.62 -1.82
N PHE A 119 2.19 -24.96 -1.62
CA PHE A 119 1.80 -23.79 -2.42
C PHE A 119 2.44 -22.47 -1.95
N GLY A 120 3.08 -22.44 -0.77
CA GLY A 120 3.75 -21.26 -0.20
C GLY A 120 5.27 -21.32 -0.14
N GLY A 121 5.87 -22.48 -0.43
CA GLY A 121 7.27 -22.74 -0.11
C GLY A 121 8.33 -21.88 -0.84
N TYR A 122 7.98 -21.11 -1.87
CA TYR A 122 8.94 -20.20 -2.50
C TYR A 122 9.01 -18.85 -1.80
N ILE A 123 7.86 -18.23 -1.53
CA ILE A 123 7.82 -16.97 -0.77
C ILE A 123 8.26 -17.17 0.68
N GLU A 124 7.90 -18.29 1.31
CA GLU A 124 8.36 -18.62 2.67
C GLU A 124 9.90 -18.72 2.75
N ARG A 125 10.53 -19.38 1.77
CA ARG A 125 12.00 -19.49 1.71
C ARG A 125 12.68 -18.14 1.45
N LEU A 126 12.08 -17.30 0.61
CA LEU A 126 12.57 -15.94 0.37
C LEU A 126 12.45 -15.09 1.64
N LEU A 127 11.32 -15.16 2.34
CA LEU A 127 11.13 -14.46 3.61
C LEU A 127 12.12 -14.94 4.66
N GLY A 128 12.34 -16.27 4.77
CA GLY A 128 13.38 -16.82 5.64
C GLY A 128 14.77 -16.29 5.32
N THR A 129 15.14 -16.28 4.03
CA THR A 129 16.42 -15.69 3.57
C THR A 129 16.54 -14.23 4.00
N ILE A 130 15.51 -13.42 3.80
CA ILE A 130 15.55 -12.00 4.18
C ILE A 130 15.64 -11.84 5.69
N LEU A 131 14.90 -12.64 6.47
CA LEU A 131 14.98 -12.61 7.92
C LEU A 131 16.38 -12.97 8.42
N ASP A 132 17.03 -13.98 7.83
CA ASP A 132 18.41 -14.35 8.15
C ASP A 132 19.40 -13.21 7.88
N GLU A 133 19.27 -12.52 6.74
CA GLU A 133 20.11 -11.38 6.38
C GLU A 133 19.82 -10.17 7.27
N VAL A 134 18.56 -9.97 7.62
CA VAL A 134 18.14 -8.96 8.59
C VAL A 134 18.75 -9.25 9.95
N HIS A 135 18.87 -10.52 10.38
CA HIS A 135 19.52 -10.87 11.65
C HIS A 135 21.01 -10.48 11.71
N GLY A 136 21.68 -10.35 10.56
CA GLY A 136 23.04 -9.81 10.45
C GLY A 136 23.13 -8.30 10.67
N LEU A 137 22.00 -7.59 10.63
CA LEU A 137 21.95 -6.15 10.90
C LEU A 137 22.01 -5.88 12.41
N THR A 138 22.56 -4.72 12.72
CA THR A 138 22.50 -4.17 14.07
C THR A 138 21.11 -3.62 14.37
N GLY A 139 20.62 -3.84 15.59
CA GLY A 139 19.25 -3.51 15.99
C GLY A 139 18.25 -4.67 15.86
N THR A 140 18.73 -5.88 15.62
CA THR A 140 17.89 -7.09 15.54
C THR A 140 17.41 -7.55 16.89
N THR A 141 16.17 -8.01 16.94
CA THR A 141 15.65 -8.71 18.12
C THR A 141 15.91 -10.19 17.93
N PHE A 142 17.04 -10.70 18.46
CA PHE A 142 17.25 -12.14 18.52
C PHE A 142 16.04 -12.81 19.19
N ALA A 143 15.61 -13.94 18.65
CA ALA A 143 14.44 -14.69 19.14
C ALA A 143 14.61 -15.19 20.60
N ASN A 144 15.84 -15.16 21.14
CA ASN A 144 16.18 -15.77 22.42
C ASN A 144 16.36 -14.71 23.53
N THR A 145 15.55 -14.82 24.59
CA THR A 145 15.54 -13.91 25.75
C THR A 145 16.82 -13.93 26.57
N GLN A 146 17.65 -14.99 26.50
CA GLN A 146 18.93 -15.08 27.21
C GLN A 146 20.05 -14.23 26.57
N GLN A 147 20.05 -14.02 25.25
CA GLN A 147 21.03 -13.17 24.57
C GLN A 147 20.76 -11.66 24.76
N ARG A 148 19.60 -11.29 25.33
CA ARG A 148 19.25 -9.89 25.61
C ARG A 148 20.01 -9.28 26.79
N LYS A 149 20.60 -10.07 27.69
CA LYS A 149 21.20 -9.54 28.93
C LYS A 149 22.57 -8.87 28.71
N ASP A 150 23.32 -9.25 27.68
CA ASP A 150 24.65 -8.68 27.38
C ASP A 150 24.65 -7.71 26.19
N TYR A 151 23.52 -7.51 25.52
CA TYR A 151 23.42 -6.67 24.33
C TYR A 151 22.95 -5.25 24.71
N ALA A 152 23.87 -4.42 25.17
CA ALA A 152 23.69 -2.97 25.30
C ALA A 152 23.64 -2.30 23.89
N SER A 153 22.70 -2.72 23.04
CA SER A 153 22.62 -2.37 21.62
C SER A 153 21.57 -1.30 21.30
N GLU A 154 21.10 -0.54 22.29
CA GLU A 154 20.15 0.54 22.01
C GLU A 154 20.78 1.79 21.35
N SER A 155 22.11 1.89 21.20
CA SER A 155 22.73 3.19 20.87
C SER A 155 23.70 3.28 19.69
N LYS A 156 24.10 2.20 18.98
CA LYS A 156 25.18 2.33 17.97
C LYS A 156 24.86 2.10 16.50
N SER A 157 23.77 1.44 16.11
CA SER A 157 23.43 1.34 14.67
C SER A 157 22.05 0.75 14.39
N ALA A 158 21.01 1.48 14.75
CA ALA A 158 19.65 1.15 14.32
C ALA A 158 19.28 1.98 13.08
N LEU A 159 18.69 1.34 12.07
CA LEU A 159 18.33 1.97 10.79
C LEU A 159 17.00 2.74 10.91
N THR A 160 16.86 3.84 10.16
CA THR A 160 15.51 4.38 9.87
C THR A 160 14.80 3.48 8.87
N LEU A 161 13.50 3.70 8.67
CA LEU A 161 12.75 2.99 7.65
C LEU A 161 13.33 3.17 6.25
N THR A 162 13.75 4.38 5.88
CA THR A 162 14.31 4.64 4.55
C THR A 162 15.72 4.10 4.39
N GLU A 163 16.53 4.12 5.46
CA GLU A 163 17.82 3.42 5.46
C GLU A 163 17.61 1.90 5.28
N PHE A 164 16.60 1.32 5.94
CA PHE A 164 16.24 -0.08 5.79
C PHE A 164 15.72 -0.42 4.39
N GLU A 165 14.84 0.41 3.80
CA GLU A 165 14.37 0.25 2.42
C GLU A 165 15.54 0.29 1.42
N THR A 166 16.50 1.20 1.65
CA THR A 166 17.71 1.32 0.82
C THR A 166 18.57 0.06 0.95
N TRP A 167 18.83 -0.38 2.18
CA TRP A 167 19.58 -1.61 2.44
C TRP A 167 18.90 -2.83 1.79
N LEU A 168 17.58 -2.96 1.96
CA LEU A 168 16.81 -4.06 1.40
C LEU A 168 16.86 -4.04 -0.14
N THR A 169 16.79 -2.86 -0.74
CA THR A 169 16.91 -2.69 -2.20
C THR A 169 18.29 -3.10 -2.71
N LEU A 170 19.36 -2.70 -2.02
CA LEU A 170 20.73 -3.13 -2.32
C LEU A 170 20.89 -4.64 -2.20
N PHE A 171 20.43 -5.23 -1.09
CA PHE A 171 20.47 -6.67 -0.89
C PHE A 171 19.74 -7.41 -2.02
N ILE A 172 18.53 -6.96 -2.38
CA ILE A 172 17.74 -7.59 -3.44
C ILE A 172 18.46 -7.51 -4.79
N CYS A 173 18.89 -6.32 -5.21
CA CYS A 173 19.42 -6.08 -6.56
C CYS A 173 20.84 -6.61 -6.77
N ASP A 174 21.71 -6.38 -5.78
CA ASP A 174 23.15 -6.58 -5.92
C ASP A 174 23.60 -7.93 -5.35
N VAL A 175 22.82 -8.53 -4.45
CA VAL A 175 23.15 -9.82 -3.82
C VAL A 175 22.18 -10.92 -4.23
N TYR A 176 20.91 -10.81 -3.84
CA TYR A 176 19.94 -11.90 -3.99
C TYR A 176 19.64 -12.22 -5.47
N HIS A 177 19.41 -11.21 -6.31
CA HIS A 177 19.15 -11.43 -7.74
C HIS A 177 20.38 -11.93 -8.52
N GLN A 178 21.59 -11.69 -8.00
CA GLN A 178 22.85 -12.04 -8.68
C GLN A 178 23.39 -13.41 -8.25
N ARG A 179 23.18 -13.82 -7.00
CA ARG A 179 23.71 -15.09 -6.48
C ARG A 179 23.04 -16.29 -7.13
N THR A 180 23.80 -17.37 -7.30
CA THR A 180 23.25 -18.65 -7.79
C THR A 180 22.21 -19.17 -6.80
N HIS A 181 20.99 -19.42 -7.28
CA HIS A 181 19.92 -19.96 -6.46
C HIS A 181 19.96 -21.49 -6.49
N SER A 182 20.04 -22.14 -5.32
CA SER A 182 20.19 -23.60 -5.19
C SER A 182 19.14 -24.40 -5.95
N GLY A 183 17.87 -23.99 -5.88
CA GLY A 183 16.78 -24.64 -6.61
C GLY A 183 16.70 -24.32 -8.12
N LEU A 184 17.48 -23.36 -8.63
CA LEU A 184 17.51 -23.02 -10.07
C LEU A 184 18.81 -23.46 -10.75
N GLY A 185 19.91 -23.59 -10.00
CA GLY A 185 21.26 -23.80 -10.54
C GLY A 185 21.88 -22.55 -11.21
N ILE A 186 21.10 -21.47 -11.38
CA ILE A 186 21.54 -20.18 -11.93
C ILE A 186 21.00 -19.03 -11.07
N SER A 187 21.41 -17.79 -11.35
CA SER A 187 20.89 -16.63 -10.62
C SER A 187 19.44 -16.31 -10.99
N PRO A 188 18.65 -15.74 -10.06
CA PRO A 188 17.29 -15.30 -10.35
C PRO A 188 17.21 -14.35 -11.54
N LEU A 189 18.17 -13.42 -11.65
CA LEU A 189 18.23 -12.48 -12.77
C LEU A 189 18.50 -13.18 -14.11
N ALA A 190 19.37 -14.19 -14.13
CA ALA A 190 19.64 -14.96 -15.34
C ALA A 190 18.39 -15.76 -15.75
N LYS A 191 17.70 -16.39 -14.79
CA LYS A 191 16.47 -17.14 -15.05
C LYS A 191 15.34 -16.25 -15.55
N TRP A 192 15.20 -15.04 -15.01
CA TRP A 192 14.24 -14.05 -15.50
C TRP A 192 14.50 -13.68 -16.95
N LYS A 193 15.76 -13.38 -17.30
CA LYS A 193 16.15 -13.07 -18.68
C LYS A 193 15.83 -14.22 -19.63
N SER A 194 16.09 -15.47 -19.23
CA SER A 194 15.78 -16.62 -20.08
C SER A 194 14.27 -16.83 -20.23
N GLY A 195 13.46 -16.50 -19.21
CA GLY A 195 11.99 -16.52 -19.32
C GLY A 195 11.45 -15.48 -20.29
N VAL A 196 12.04 -14.28 -20.29
CA VAL A 196 11.60 -13.17 -21.15
C VAL A 196 12.11 -13.33 -22.59
N LEU A 197 13.40 -13.59 -22.78
CA LEU A 197 14.06 -13.64 -24.09
C LEU A 197 14.01 -15.02 -24.74
N GLY A 198 13.77 -16.06 -23.93
CA GLY A 198 13.92 -17.44 -24.34
C GLY A 198 15.35 -17.95 -24.19
N ASP A 199 15.50 -19.24 -24.39
CA ASP A 199 16.78 -19.93 -24.50
C ASP A 199 16.69 -20.99 -25.61
N ASN A 200 17.72 -21.83 -25.74
CA ASN A 200 17.77 -22.88 -26.76
C ASN A 200 16.72 -23.99 -26.55
N VAL A 201 16.01 -23.99 -25.41
CA VAL A 201 15.05 -25.02 -25.02
C VAL A 201 13.62 -24.49 -24.98
N SER A 202 13.42 -23.25 -24.54
CA SER A 202 12.11 -22.64 -24.31
C SER A 202 12.00 -21.28 -25.01
N LEU A 203 10.86 -21.05 -25.64
CA LEU A 203 10.52 -19.74 -26.19
C LEU A 203 10.32 -18.72 -25.06
N GLY A 204 10.84 -17.52 -25.26
CA GLY A 204 10.64 -16.41 -24.35
C GLY A 204 9.21 -15.88 -24.42
N THR A 205 8.72 -15.34 -23.30
CA THR A 205 7.39 -14.71 -23.26
C THR A 205 7.35 -13.33 -23.91
N GLY A 206 8.50 -12.74 -24.22
CA GLY A 206 8.63 -11.33 -24.56
C GLY A 206 8.59 -10.43 -23.32
N LEU A 207 8.94 -9.16 -23.52
CA LEU A 207 8.81 -8.14 -22.49
C LEU A 207 7.32 -7.83 -22.27
N PRO A 208 6.87 -7.72 -21.01
CA PRO A 208 5.50 -7.34 -20.73
C PRO A 208 5.28 -5.85 -21.04
N ASP A 209 4.04 -5.52 -21.39
CA ASP A 209 3.62 -4.15 -21.63
C ASP A 209 3.82 -3.30 -20.37
N LYS A 210 4.35 -2.09 -20.58
CA LYS A 210 4.45 -1.10 -19.51
C LYS A 210 3.07 -0.50 -19.25
N VAL A 211 2.68 -0.44 -17.99
CA VAL A 211 1.50 0.33 -17.58
C VAL A 211 1.82 1.81 -17.81
N VAL A 212 1.03 2.46 -18.67
CA VAL A 212 1.23 3.87 -19.04
C VAL A 212 0.77 4.79 -17.93
N ASP A 213 -0.43 4.54 -17.38
CA ASP A 213 -0.98 5.34 -16.28
C ASP A 213 -0.63 4.71 -14.93
N GLU A 214 0.53 5.07 -14.39
CA GLU A 214 0.96 4.63 -13.06
C GLU A 214 0.04 5.11 -11.94
N THR A 215 -0.62 6.25 -12.14
CA THR A 215 -1.51 6.85 -11.14
C THR A 215 -2.77 6.01 -11.02
N LEU A 216 -3.43 5.75 -12.15
CA LEU A 216 -4.61 4.92 -12.21
C LEU A 216 -4.35 3.55 -11.58
N LEU A 217 -3.21 2.94 -11.89
CA LEU A 217 -2.80 1.67 -11.28
C LEU A 217 -2.72 1.78 -9.75
N ARG A 218 -1.98 2.76 -9.22
CA ARG A 218 -1.85 2.97 -7.77
C ARG A 218 -3.21 3.17 -7.12
N LEU A 219 -4.08 4.00 -7.72
CA LEU A 219 -5.42 4.29 -7.20
C LEU A 219 -6.33 3.05 -7.23
N THR A 220 -6.28 2.23 -8.27
CA THR A 220 -7.12 1.04 -8.37
C THR A 220 -6.83 0.03 -7.25
N PHE A 221 -5.60 -0.02 -6.77
CA PHE A 221 -5.18 -0.86 -5.63
C PHE A 221 -5.37 -0.20 -4.24
N MET A 222 -6.02 0.97 -4.16
CA MET A 222 -6.39 1.60 -2.89
C MET A 222 -7.78 1.18 -2.39
N PRO A 223 -8.04 1.22 -1.07
CA PRO A 223 -9.39 1.11 -0.53
C PRO A 223 -10.38 2.06 -1.18
N PHE A 224 -11.65 1.65 -1.25
CA PHE A 224 -12.71 2.47 -1.82
C PHE A 224 -13.97 2.43 -0.97
N GLU A 225 -14.76 3.50 -1.04
CA GLU A 225 -16.12 3.56 -0.52
C GLU A 225 -17.09 3.96 -1.63
N MET A 226 -18.29 3.37 -1.59
CA MET A 226 -19.39 3.76 -2.46
C MET A 226 -20.22 4.84 -1.76
N ARG A 227 -20.37 6.00 -2.39
CA ARG A 227 -21.16 7.12 -1.83
C ARG A 227 -22.01 7.78 -2.91
N THR A 228 -23.12 8.36 -2.49
CA THR A 228 -23.94 9.24 -3.31
C THR A 228 -23.36 10.66 -3.27
N VAL A 229 -23.52 11.41 -4.35
CA VAL A 229 -23.12 12.81 -4.42
C VAL A 229 -24.30 13.70 -4.06
N GLN A 230 -24.10 14.55 -3.05
CA GLN A 230 -25.10 15.48 -2.52
C GLN A 230 -24.76 16.92 -2.91
N GLN A 231 -25.69 17.87 -2.70
CA GLN A 231 -25.43 19.30 -2.97
C GLN A 231 -24.26 19.87 -2.16
N TYR A 232 -24.02 19.34 -0.96
CA TYR A 232 -22.87 19.73 -0.12
C TYR A 232 -21.61 18.92 -0.40
N GLY A 233 -21.67 17.98 -1.36
CA GLY A 233 -20.57 17.10 -1.75
C GLY A 233 -20.75 15.67 -1.30
N VAL A 234 -19.65 15.10 -0.82
CA VAL A 234 -19.62 13.72 -0.33
C VAL A 234 -19.04 13.70 1.07
N VAL A 235 -19.63 12.89 1.94
CA VAL A 235 -19.16 12.70 3.32
C VAL A 235 -18.60 11.30 3.46
N ILE A 236 -17.33 11.24 3.85
CA ILE A 236 -16.58 10.00 4.11
C ILE A 236 -15.89 10.15 5.46
N HIS A 237 -16.05 9.16 6.34
CA HIS A 237 -15.54 9.19 7.72
C HIS A 237 -15.87 10.48 8.50
N LYS A 238 -17.06 11.05 8.27
CA LYS A 238 -17.54 12.32 8.87
C LYS A 238 -16.77 13.57 8.45
N ILE A 239 -16.02 13.49 7.35
CA ILE A 239 -15.33 14.62 6.75
C ILE A 239 -16.01 14.92 5.41
N THR A 240 -16.20 16.21 5.13
CA THR A 240 -16.88 16.67 3.92
C THR A 240 -15.88 17.01 2.82
N TYR A 241 -16.15 16.53 1.61
CA TYR A 241 -15.31 16.73 0.42
C TYR A 241 -16.12 17.38 -0.69
N TRP A 242 -15.47 18.27 -1.45
CA TRP A 242 -16.12 18.97 -2.56
C TRP A 242 -15.14 19.29 -3.70
N HIS A 243 -15.62 19.14 -4.93
CA HIS A 243 -14.98 19.65 -6.13
C HIS A 243 -16.04 19.83 -7.23
N ASP A 244 -15.83 20.75 -8.15
CA ASP A 244 -16.83 21.10 -9.17
C ASP A 244 -17.14 19.96 -10.15
N VAL A 245 -16.21 19.00 -10.30
CA VAL A 245 -16.43 17.76 -11.08
C VAL A 245 -17.58 16.91 -10.54
N LEU A 246 -17.98 17.09 -9.28
CA LEU A 246 -19.11 16.36 -8.69
C LEU A 246 -20.48 16.93 -9.10
N ARG A 247 -20.53 18.17 -9.63
CA ARG A 247 -21.80 18.86 -9.92
C ARG A 247 -22.75 18.08 -10.86
N PRO A 248 -22.27 17.46 -11.96
CA PRO A 248 -23.15 16.67 -12.84
C PRO A 248 -23.79 15.46 -12.14
N TRP A 249 -23.18 15.00 -11.05
CA TRP A 249 -23.54 13.77 -10.36
C TRP A 249 -24.46 13.98 -9.16
N ILE A 250 -24.79 15.24 -8.83
CA ILE A 250 -25.70 15.59 -7.74
C ILE A 250 -27.10 15.05 -8.05
N ALA A 251 -27.66 14.27 -7.11
CA ALA A 251 -28.97 13.62 -7.25
C ALA A 251 -29.10 12.70 -8.48
N ALA A 252 -27.98 12.20 -9.02
CA ALA A 252 -28.00 11.19 -10.08
C ALA A 252 -28.73 9.93 -9.60
N THR A 253 -29.56 9.34 -10.46
CA THR A 253 -30.28 8.09 -10.20
C THR A 253 -29.52 6.89 -10.77
N ASN A 254 -29.70 5.73 -10.15
CA ASN A 254 -29.07 4.51 -10.61
C ASN A 254 -29.63 4.13 -12.01
N PRO A 255 -28.78 3.90 -13.03
CA PRO A 255 -29.22 3.51 -14.38
C PRO A 255 -30.18 2.31 -14.41
N THR A 256 -29.94 1.33 -13.52
CA THR A 256 -30.66 0.05 -13.49
C THR A 256 -31.93 0.13 -12.65
N ASN A 257 -31.96 1.02 -11.65
CA ASN A 257 -33.15 1.25 -10.82
C ASN A 257 -33.33 2.75 -10.53
N PRO A 258 -34.18 3.46 -11.31
CA PRO A 258 -34.38 4.91 -11.16
C PRO A 258 -34.92 5.36 -9.79
N ARG A 259 -35.41 4.45 -8.94
CA ARG A 259 -35.86 4.75 -7.58
C ARG A 259 -34.72 4.87 -6.56
N GLN A 260 -33.51 4.46 -6.93
CA GLN A 260 -32.34 4.50 -6.06
C GLN A 260 -31.37 5.58 -6.51
N ALA A 261 -30.75 6.26 -5.55
CA ALA A 261 -29.67 7.20 -5.83
C ALA A 261 -28.44 6.44 -6.37
N ARG A 262 -27.79 7.01 -7.38
CA ARG A 262 -26.55 6.47 -7.95
C ARG A 262 -25.43 6.58 -6.92
N GLN A 263 -24.75 5.47 -6.68
CA GLN A 263 -23.54 5.43 -5.87
C GLN A 263 -22.32 5.44 -6.79
N PHE A 264 -21.28 6.14 -6.35
CA PHE A 264 -20.03 6.28 -7.08
C PHE A 264 -18.85 5.80 -6.24
N ILE A 265 -17.78 5.39 -6.92
CA ILE A 265 -16.55 4.90 -6.30
C ILE A 265 -15.69 6.08 -5.90
N PHE A 266 -15.36 6.15 -4.61
CA PHE A 266 -14.35 7.06 -4.08
C PHE A 266 -13.19 6.23 -3.53
N ARG A 267 -12.00 6.36 -4.12
CA ARG A 267 -10.77 5.77 -3.58
C ARG A 267 -10.19 6.66 -2.49
N ILE A 268 -9.67 6.03 -1.46
CA ILE A 268 -9.14 6.71 -0.28
C ILE A 268 -7.71 6.20 -0.08
N ASP A 269 -6.75 7.11 0.03
CA ASP A 269 -5.45 6.77 0.59
C ASP A 269 -5.59 6.81 2.13
N PRO A 270 -5.53 5.68 2.85
CA PRO A 270 -5.71 5.68 4.30
C PRO A 270 -4.61 6.46 5.04
N ARG A 271 -3.53 6.81 4.35
CA ARG A 271 -2.40 7.59 4.86
C ARG A 271 -2.64 9.10 4.72
N ASP A 272 -3.51 9.48 3.79
CA ASP A 272 -3.81 10.87 3.48
C ASP A 272 -5.28 11.02 3.12
N LEU A 273 -6.06 11.48 4.10
CA LEU A 273 -7.47 11.76 3.91
C LEU A 273 -7.72 13.15 3.31
N SER A 274 -6.71 13.97 3.00
CA SER A 274 -6.91 15.33 2.49
C SER A 274 -7.54 15.40 1.11
N VAL A 275 -7.40 14.32 0.34
CA VAL A 275 -7.97 14.16 -0.97
C VAL A 275 -8.53 12.74 -1.09
N ILE A 276 -9.77 12.63 -1.55
CA ILE A 276 -10.34 11.37 -2.03
C ILE A 276 -10.39 11.41 -3.55
N TRP A 277 -10.41 10.25 -4.21
CA TRP A 277 -10.40 10.18 -5.67
C TRP A 277 -11.72 9.64 -6.19
N PHE A 278 -12.46 10.50 -6.86
CA PHE A 278 -13.73 10.18 -7.50
C PHE A 278 -13.49 9.54 -8.86
N TYR A 279 -14.04 8.34 -9.11
CA TYR A 279 -14.07 7.77 -10.44
C TYR A 279 -15.26 8.33 -11.21
N ASP A 280 -15.01 9.12 -12.25
CA ASP A 280 -16.06 9.60 -13.14
C ASP A 280 -16.42 8.49 -14.15
N PRO A 281 -17.66 7.99 -14.14
CA PRO A 281 -18.07 6.88 -15.00
C PRO A 281 -18.25 7.26 -16.47
N ASP A 282 -18.38 8.56 -16.80
CA ASP A 282 -18.52 9.01 -18.20
C ASP A 282 -17.14 9.32 -18.79
N LEU A 283 -16.24 9.88 -17.98
CA LEU A 283 -14.87 10.21 -18.41
C LEU A 283 -13.86 9.09 -18.17
N LEU A 284 -14.28 8.00 -17.50
CA LEU A 284 -13.48 6.81 -17.21
C LEU A 284 -12.13 7.10 -16.52
N MET A 285 -12.08 8.14 -15.69
CA MET A 285 -10.85 8.59 -15.02
C MET A 285 -11.11 9.06 -13.59
N TYR A 286 -10.04 9.11 -12.78
CA TYR A 286 -10.10 9.58 -11.41
C TYR A 286 -9.87 11.09 -11.31
N PHE A 287 -10.70 11.76 -10.52
CA PHE A 287 -10.55 13.17 -10.16
C PHE A 287 -10.27 13.32 -8.65
N PRO A 288 -9.29 14.17 -8.27
CA PRO A 288 -9.03 14.48 -6.88
C PRO A 288 -10.12 15.40 -6.32
N ILE A 289 -10.70 15.01 -5.19
CA ILE A 289 -11.71 15.76 -4.44
C ILE A 289 -11.10 16.13 -3.08
N PRO A 290 -10.68 17.39 -2.88
CA PRO A 290 -10.11 17.81 -1.60
C PRO A 290 -11.20 17.96 -0.53
N TYR A 291 -10.76 18.19 0.71
CA TYR A 291 -11.63 18.71 1.76
C TYR A 291 -12.43 19.91 1.26
N ARG A 292 -13.70 19.96 1.65
CA ARG A 292 -14.52 21.15 1.44
C ARG A 292 -13.94 22.35 2.18
N ASN A 293 -13.42 22.13 3.38
CA ASN A 293 -12.68 23.15 4.13
C ASN A 293 -11.17 22.96 3.94
N SER A 294 -10.57 23.75 3.05
CA SER A 294 -9.13 23.67 2.74
C SER A 294 -8.21 24.11 3.89
N SER A 295 -8.76 24.71 4.95
CA SER A 295 -8.02 25.05 6.17
C SER A 295 -7.66 23.82 7.01
N ASN A 296 -8.35 22.70 6.78
CA ASN A 296 -8.16 21.49 7.56
C ASN A 296 -6.77 20.89 7.30
N PRO A 297 -6.03 20.49 8.35
CA PRO A 297 -4.75 19.82 8.18
C PRO A 297 -4.93 18.42 7.60
N VAL A 298 -3.87 17.93 6.96
CA VAL A 298 -3.79 16.55 6.48
C VAL A 298 -3.79 15.60 7.67
N ILE A 299 -4.67 14.59 7.62
CA ILE A 299 -4.74 13.51 8.61
C ILE A 299 -4.80 12.15 7.93
N SER A 300 -4.28 11.11 8.58
CA SER A 300 -4.44 9.71 8.17
C SER A 300 -5.68 9.08 8.81
N ILE A 301 -6.11 7.93 8.30
CA ILE A 301 -7.21 7.14 8.87
C ILE A 301 -6.91 6.70 10.30
N TRP A 302 -5.63 6.46 10.62
CA TRP A 302 -5.22 6.02 11.93
C TRP A 302 -5.39 7.15 12.95
N GLU A 303 -4.94 8.36 12.58
CA GLU A 303 -5.13 9.54 13.42
C GLU A 303 -6.62 9.83 13.62
N LEU A 304 -7.41 9.72 12.55
CA LEU A 304 -8.86 9.89 12.63
C LEU A 304 -9.50 8.90 13.62
N ARG A 305 -9.12 7.62 13.56
CA ARG A 305 -9.62 6.59 14.48
C ARG A 305 -9.22 6.85 15.93
N GLU A 306 -7.98 7.27 16.17
CA GLU A 306 -7.50 7.61 17.52
C GLU A 306 -8.27 8.80 18.09
N ILE A 307 -8.50 9.84 17.29
CA ILE A 307 -9.30 11.01 17.66
C ILE A 307 -10.73 10.57 18.00
N GLN A 308 -11.36 9.75 17.14
CA GLN A 308 -12.71 9.25 17.37
C GLN A 308 -12.81 8.42 18.65
N ARG A 309 -11.82 7.55 18.92
CA ARG A 309 -11.74 6.77 20.16
C ARG A 309 -11.63 7.68 21.38
N GLN A 310 -10.79 8.71 21.31
CA GLN A 310 -10.64 9.67 22.41
C GLN A 310 -11.93 10.47 22.65
N LEU A 311 -12.56 10.99 21.59
CA LEU A 311 -13.83 11.71 21.71
C LEU A 311 -14.95 10.84 22.30
N LYS A 312 -14.96 9.55 21.96
CA LYS A 312 -15.87 8.57 22.56
C LYS A 312 -15.59 8.33 24.05
N ASN A 313 -14.32 8.27 24.44
CA ASN A 313 -13.90 8.14 25.85
C ASN A 313 -14.25 9.40 26.66
N GLU A 314 -14.21 10.59 26.03
CA GLU A 314 -14.68 11.86 26.59
C GLU A 314 -16.22 11.96 26.64
N GLN A 315 -16.95 10.87 26.30
CA GLN A 315 -18.42 10.78 26.27
C GLN A 315 -19.10 11.84 25.41
N LYS A 316 -18.41 12.36 24.38
CA LYS A 316 -19.01 13.35 23.49
C LYS A 316 -20.00 12.69 22.53
N GLN A 317 -21.19 13.26 22.47
CA GLN A 317 -22.23 12.87 21.52
C GLN A 317 -22.09 13.67 20.21
N ASN A 318 -22.64 13.16 19.11
CA ASN A 318 -22.72 13.83 17.81
C ASN A 318 -21.37 14.37 17.30
N ILE A 319 -20.33 13.53 17.33
CA ILE A 319 -19.00 13.87 16.79
C ILE A 319 -19.15 14.32 15.33
N ASP A 320 -18.85 15.58 15.06
CA ASP A 320 -18.84 16.22 13.74
C ASP A 320 -17.42 16.51 13.24
N GLU A 321 -17.31 17.03 12.01
CA GLU A 321 -16.03 17.35 11.36
C GLU A 321 -15.20 18.37 12.18
N ASN A 322 -15.84 19.41 12.69
CA ASN A 322 -15.15 20.47 13.44
C ASN A 322 -14.55 19.94 14.74
N MET A 323 -15.28 19.08 15.46
CA MET A 323 -14.80 18.42 16.67
C MET A 323 -13.60 17.51 16.40
N ILE A 324 -13.59 16.82 15.25
CA ILE A 324 -12.47 15.97 14.83
C ILE A 324 -11.20 16.82 14.64
N PHE A 325 -11.27 17.88 13.83
CA PHE A 325 -10.08 18.69 13.54
C PHE A 325 -9.64 19.57 14.72
N ALA A 326 -10.56 20.02 15.58
CA ALA A 326 -10.22 20.69 16.83
C ALA A 326 -9.48 19.76 17.81
N ALA A 327 -9.95 18.51 17.94
CA ALA A 327 -9.27 17.50 18.74
C ALA A 327 -7.88 17.17 18.16
N TYR A 328 -7.78 17.06 16.83
CA TYR A 328 -6.51 16.87 16.15
C TYR A 328 -5.48 17.95 16.47
N GLY A 329 -5.87 19.22 16.39
CA GLY A 329 -4.99 20.36 16.71
C GLY A 329 -4.40 20.26 18.12
N ARG A 330 -5.25 19.98 19.12
CA ARG A 330 -4.82 19.79 20.52
C ARG A 330 -3.88 18.61 20.69
N MET A 331 -4.15 17.49 20.04
CA MET A 331 -3.26 16.32 20.08
C MET A 331 -1.89 16.64 19.48
N ARG A 332 -1.86 17.38 18.36
CA ARG A 332 -0.60 17.80 17.74
C ARG A 332 0.22 18.71 18.63
N GLU A 333 -0.40 19.68 19.28
CA GLU A 333 0.29 20.57 20.22
C GLU A 333 0.92 19.77 21.36
N LEU A 334 0.17 18.81 21.93
CA LEU A 334 0.68 17.91 22.97
C LEU A 334 1.83 17.04 22.47
N GLU A 335 1.74 16.46 21.27
CA GLU A 335 2.80 15.67 20.66
C GLU A 335 4.07 16.49 20.41
N GLN A 336 3.91 17.74 19.95
CA GLN A 336 5.02 18.66 19.74
C GLN A 336 5.71 19.02 21.07
N GLN A 337 4.94 19.27 22.13
CA GLN A 337 5.48 19.55 23.46
C GLN A 337 6.12 18.32 24.12
N ALA A 338 5.67 17.12 23.76
CA ALA A 338 6.18 15.85 24.27
C ALA A 338 7.29 15.22 23.41
N GLN A 339 7.81 15.96 22.43
CA GLN A 339 8.86 15.51 21.52
C GLN A 339 10.02 14.84 22.27
N GLY A 340 10.40 13.63 21.82
CA GLY A 340 11.50 12.85 22.38
C GLY A 340 11.20 12.04 23.65
N LYS A 341 10.02 12.17 24.29
CA LYS A 341 9.73 11.54 25.59
C LYS A 341 9.26 10.09 25.51
N THR A 342 8.39 9.71 24.56
CA THR A 342 7.81 8.37 24.50
C THR A 342 7.94 7.69 23.13
N LYS A 343 8.07 6.35 23.14
CA LYS A 343 8.17 5.49 21.94
C LYS A 343 6.94 5.57 21.05
N ALA A 344 5.75 5.66 21.64
CA ALA A 344 4.48 5.75 20.91
C ALA A 344 4.39 7.02 20.05
N ILE A 345 4.77 8.18 20.59
CA ILE A 345 4.76 9.46 19.86
C ILE A 345 5.73 9.42 18.67
N ARG A 346 6.95 8.89 18.89
CA ARG A 346 7.92 8.73 17.80
C ARG A 346 7.42 7.79 16.70
N ARG A 347 6.72 6.71 17.06
CA ARG A 347 6.08 5.81 16.09
C ARG A 347 5.01 6.49 15.25
N ALA A 348 4.14 7.29 15.88
CA ALA A 348 3.10 8.03 15.17
C ALA A 348 3.70 9.06 14.19
N GLN A 349 4.76 9.77 14.59
CA GLN A 349 5.48 10.71 13.73
C GLN A 349 6.12 10.02 12.51
N GLN A 350 6.77 8.87 12.71
CA GLN A 350 7.37 8.14 11.60
C GLN A 350 6.35 7.61 10.60
N ARG A 351 5.18 7.17 11.08
CA ARG A 351 4.05 6.81 10.21
C ARG A 351 3.65 7.98 9.34
N ARG A 352 3.46 9.18 9.92
CA ARG A 352 3.15 10.39 9.14
C ARG A 352 4.23 10.74 8.12
N GLN A 353 5.51 10.58 8.45
CA GLN A 353 6.59 10.85 7.50
C GLN A 353 6.59 9.84 6.34
N LEU A 354 6.34 8.56 6.61
CA LEU A 354 6.16 7.53 5.59
C LEU A 354 4.94 7.85 4.70
N ASP A 355 3.85 8.24 5.32
CA ASP A 355 2.60 8.64 4.67
C ASP A 355 2.84 9.84 3.73
N GLN A 356 3.52 10.89 4.21
CA GLN A 356 3.91 12.06 3.41
C GLN A 356 4.85 11.70 2.26
N ARG A 357 5.85 10.84 2.50
CA ARG A 357 6.79 10.40 1.44
C ARG A 357 6.06 9.61 0.36
N THR A 358 5.11 8.76 0.74
CA THR A 358 4.36 7.99 -0.25
C THR A 358 3.32 8.85 -0.95
N ARG A 359 2.71 9.83 -0.27
CA ARG A 359 1.87 10.86 -0.88
C ARG A 359 2.60 11.60 -2.00
N ALA A 360 3.86 11.99 -1.80
CA ALA A 360 4.64 12.67 -2.85
C ALA A 360 4.84 11.85 -4.13
N SER A 361 4.59 10.53 -4.09
CA SER A 361 4.62 9.65 -5.27
C SER A 361 3.27 9.49 -5.97
N LEU A 362 2.18 9.99 -5.37
CA LEU A 362 0.88 10.16 -6.03
C LEU A 362 0.85 11.57 -6.66
N PRO A 363 0.23 11.74 -7.83
CA PRO A 363 0.15 13.06 -8.43
C PRO A 363 -0.57 14.03 -7.50
N MET A 364 0.00 15.22 -7.35
CA MET A 364 -0.74 16.38 -6.88
C MET A 364 -1.78 16.74 -7.94
N PRO A 365 -2.95 17.30 -7.55
CA PRO A 365 -3.99 17.68 -8.50
C PRO A 365 -3.43 18.67 -9.54
N GLN A 366 -3.11 18.17 -10.73
CA GLN A 366 -2.94 18.96 -11.93
C GLN A 366 -4.00 18.47 -12.91
N ILE A 367 -5.04 19.28 -13.07
CA ILE A 367 -6.08 19.07 -14.08
C ILE A 367 -5.45 19.49 -15.41
N ASP A 368 -4.81 18.55 -16.11
CA ASP A 368 -4.35 18.81 -17.47
C ASP A 368 -5.47 18.48 -18.45
N SER A 369 -6.09 19.51 -18.99
CA SER A 369 -7.37 19.47 -19.72
C SER A 369 -7.25 18.94 -21.16
N ARG A 370 -6.19 18.18 -21.47
CA ARG A 370 -5.75 18.02 -22.88
C ARG A 370 -5.91 16.66 -23.52
N ASN A 371 -6.28 15.59 -22.83
CA ASN A 371 -6.44 14.28 -23.46
C ASN A 371 -7.84 13.70 -23.23
N ILE A 372 -8.83 14.24 -23.94
CA ILE A 372 -10.08 13.54 -24.20
C ILE A 372 -9.85 12.73 -25.48
N ILE A 373 -9.55 11.43 -25.33
CA ILE A 373 -9.62 10.49 -26.45
C ILE A 373 -10.78 9.55 -26.14
N SER A 374 -11.79 9.61 -27.01
CA SER A 374 -12.94 8.71 -27.05
C SER A 374 -12.50 7.30 -27.43
N SER A 375 -12.78 6.33 -26.57
CA SER A 375 -12.88 4.92 -26.96
C SER A 375 -14.25 4.41 -26.57
N GLU A 376 -15.12 4.25 -27.57
CA GLU A 376 -16.39 3.55 -27.46
C GLU A 376 -16.16 2.05 -27.20
N ASN A 377 -17.07 1.47 -26.42
CA ASN A 377 -17.25 0.04 -26.10
C ASN A 377 -16.49 -0.52 -24.89
N GLU A 378 -17.09 -0.36 -23.70
CA GLU A 378 -17.07 -1.38 -22.65
C GLU A 378 -18.39 -1.26 -21.84
N GLU A 379 -19.35 -2.15 -22.13
CA GLU A 379 -20.66 -2.21 -21.47
C GLU A 379 -20.54 -2.65 -20.00
N ASN A 380 -21.14 -1.84 -19.12
CA ASN A 380 -21.78 -2.17 -17.84
C ASN A 380 -21.33 -3.46 -17.11
N MET A 381 -20.31 -3.34 -16.26
CA MET A 381 -19.85 -4.40 -15.34
C MET A 381 -20.09 -4.08 -13.84
N PHE A 382 -21.01 -3.15 -13.50
CA PHE A 382 -21.18 -2.64 -12.14
C PHE A 382 -22.54 -2.94 -11.47
N ASP A 383 -23.40 -3.77 -12.06
CA ASP A 383 -24.79 -3.91 -11.58
C ASP A 383 -25.01 -4.80 -10.35
N ASP A 384 -24.03 -5.61 -9.94
CA ASP A 384 -24.18 -6.48 -8.76
C ASP A 384 -23.20 -6.09 -7.65
N ILE A 385 -23.57 -5.10 -6.84
CA ILE A 385 -22.79 -4.68 -5.68
C ILE A 385 -23.68 -4.63 -4.43
N GLN A 386 -23.39 -5.50 -3.46
CA GLN A 386 -23.84 -5.33 -2.09
C GLN A 386 -22.81 -4.53 -1.26
N PRO A 387 -23.26 -3.71 -0.28
CA PRO A 387 -22.40 -2.97 0.64
C PRO A 387 -21.41 -3.87 1.41
N PHE A 388 -20.41 -3.26 2.03
CA PHE A 388 -19.38 -3.92 2.81
C PHE A 388 -19.64 -3.65 4.30
N ASP A 389 -19.84 -4.71 5.08
CA ASP A 389 -20.08 -4.66 6.54
C ASP A 389 -18.87 -5.14 7.38
N ASP A 390 -17.73 -5.51 6.79
CA ASP A 390 -16.60 -6.09 7.54
C ASP A 390 -15.52 -5.05 7.89
N LEU A 391 -15.85 -4.13 8.80
CA LEU A 391 -14.85 -3.44 9.64
C LEU A 391 -15.07 -3.65 11.14
N ASP A 392 -16.07 -4.45 11.51
CA ASP A 392 -16.23 -4.98 12.85
C ASP A 392 -15.41 -6.26 12.98
N ASP A 393 -14.69 -6.40 14.09
CA ASP A 393 -13.90 -7.58 14.53
C ASP A 393 -12.38 -7.52 14.34
N LEU A 394 -11.78 -6.49 14.93
CA LEU A 394 -10.61 -6.65 15.80
C LEU A 394 -10.98 -6.08 17.18
N SER A 395 -11.69 -6.89 17.97
CA SER A 395 -11.82 -6.70 19.42
C SER A 395 -10.52 -7.02 20.14
#